data_AF-A0A6C0IAM5-F1
#
_entry.id   AF-A0A6C0IAM5-F1
#
_cell.length_a   1.000
_cell.length_b   1.000
_cell.length_c   1.000
_cell.angle_alpha   90.00
_cell.angle_beta   90.00
_cell.angle_gamma   90.00
#
_symmetry.space_group_name_H-M   'P 1'
#
loop_
_entity.id
_entity.type
_entity.pdbx_description
1 polymer ?
#
loop_
_entity_poly.entity_id
_entity_poly.type
_entity_poly.pdbx_seq_one_letter_code
_entity_poly.pdbx_strand_id
1 'polypeptide(L)'
;MCWNETVSLNTFLFSTFGAFFGLINNTNWKVILYFYLYSSMQFIEYEIWKNISDKSANEFWSKVGFAAIFLQPYIAINIVEKYTLRNVLFLIYTLFLLITIYTHPVINFTTTVGPNKHLAWNWLDFSFPICLIWTLFIAIPFLLEKNYIVFVGVIVSFFVSYYLYAKDKTFGSMWCWVANIAWVLVILHNFGMTSCLK
;
A
#
# COMPACT_ATOMS: atom_id res chain seq x y z
N MET A 1 -8.16 1.52 -5.29
CA MET A 1 -8.43 0.66 -6.42
C MET A 1 -9.07 1.55 -7.40
N CYS A 2 -8.31 1.84 -8.44
CA CYS A 2 -8.91 2.60 -9.50
C CYS A 2 -10.04 1.75 -10.10
N TRP A 3 -11.03 2.45 -10.62
CA TRP A 3 -12.28 1.86 -11.10
C TRP A 3 -12.16 1.24 -12.50
N ASN A 4 -11.00 1.38 -13.16
CA ASN A 4 -10.68 0.74 -14.44
C ASN A 4 -9.16 0.71 -14.70
N GLU A 5 -8.76 -0.04 -15.73
CA GLU A 5 -7.38 -0.21 -16.18
C GLU A 5 -6.67 1.12 -16.50
N THR A 6 -7.35 2.05 -17.16
CA THR A 6 -6.75 3.31 -17.63
C THR A 6 -6.34 4.19 -16.47
N VAL A 7 -7.20 4.29 -15.44
CA VAL A 7 -6.92 5.09 -14.26
C VAL A 7 -5.84 4.43 -13.39
N SER A 8 -5.81 3.10 -13.31
CA SER A 8 -4.73 2.35 -12.68
C SER A 8 -3.38 2.64 -13.34
N LEU A 9 -3.30 2.55 -14.67
CA LEU A 9 -2.07 2.84 -15.41
C LEU A 9 -1.63 4.30 -15.27
N ASN A 10 -2.55 5.26 -15.43
CA ASN A 10 -2.24 6.68 -15.30
C ASN A 10 -1.74 7.03 -13.91
N THR A 11 -2.34 6.46 -12.87
CA THR A 11 -1.88 6.67 -11.49
C THR A 11 -0.48 6.09 -11.29
N PHE A 12 -0.18 4.92 -11.85
CA PHE A 12 1.17 4.35 -11.78
C PHE A 12 2.22 5.19 -12.54
N LEU A 13 1.89 5.69 -13.73
CA LEU A 13 2.78 6.57 -14.50
C LEU A 13 3.03 7.90 -13.78
N PHE A 14 1.98 8.51 -13.23
CA PHE A 14 2.10 9.71 -12.39
C PHE A 14 2.97 9.45 -11.16
N SER A 15 2.80 8.29 -10.52
CA SER A 15 3.60 7.85 -9.38
C SER A 15 5.07 7.66 -9.74
N THR A 16 5.35 7.09 -10.91
CA THR A 16 6.70 6.93 -11.45
C THR A 16 7.36 8.29 -11.70
N PHE A 17 6.62 9.23 -12.29
CA PHE A 17 7.08 10.61 -12.45
C PHE A 17 7.37 11.29 -11.10
N GLY A 18 6.44 11.19 -10.15
CA GLY A 18 6.60 11.75 -8.81
C GLY A 18 7.81 11.17 -8.06
N ALA A 19 8.07 9.87 -8.21
CA ALA A 19 9.23 9.19 -7.65
C ALA A 19 10.53 9.73 -8.22
N PHE A 20 10.63 9.82 -9.56
CA PHE A 20 11.79 10.39 -10.23
C PHE A 20 12.01 11.85 -9.83
N PHE A 21 10.94 12.66 -9.81
CA PHE A 21 11.00 14.05 -9.39
C PHE A 21 11.48 14.21 -7.93
N GLY A 22 11.00 13.37 -7.02
CA GLY A 22 11.47 13.36 -5.62
C GLY A 22 12.96 13.00 -5.51
N LEU A 23 13.42 12.01 -6.28
CA LEU A 23 14.82 11.57 -6.25
C LEU A 23 15.78 12.66 -6.76
N ILE A 24 15.46 13.33 -7.86
CA ILE A 24 16.32 14.40 -8.41
C ILE A 24 16.39 15.63 -7.49
N ASN A 25 15.39 15.82 -6.62
CA ASN A 25 15.34 16.91 -5.64
C ASN A 25 15.79 16.47 -4.23
N ASN A 26 16.46 15.32 -4.10
CA ASN A 26 17.02 14.82 -2.83
C ASN A 26 15.99 14.58 -1.71
N THR A 27 14.72 14.33 -2.04
CA THR A 27 13.76 13.81 -1.05
C THR A 27 14.25 12.46 -0.53
N ASN A 28 14.01 12.17 0.75
CA ASN A 28 14.47 10.93 1.40
C ASN A 28 14.06 9.69 0.58
N TRP A 29 15.05 8.97 0.06
CA TRP A 29 14.84 7.83 -0.84
C TRP A 29 14.03 6.69 -0.19
N LYS A 30 14.08 6.54 1.14
CA LYS A 30 13.30 5.52 1.85
C LYS A 30 11.81 5.83 1.82
N VAL A 31 11.45 7.11 1.95
CA VAL A 31 10.07 7.59 1.86
C VAL A 31 9.56 7.44 0.43
N ILE A 32 10.39 7.80 -0.56
CA ILE A 32 10.09 7.57 -1.98
C ILE A 32 9.87 6.09 -2.26
N LEU A 33 10.75 5.22 -1.77
CA LEU A 33 10.63 3.77 -1.97
C LEU A 33 9.33 3.23 -1.37
N TYR A 34 8.94 3.69 -0.18
CA TYR A 34 7.65 3.32 0.42
C TYR A 34 6.47 3.77 -0.45
N PHE A 35 6.39 5.04 -0.84
CA PHE A 35 5.29 5.52 -1.68
C PHE A 35 5.28 4.87 -3.06
N TYR A 36 6.45 4.54 -3.61
CA TYR A 36 6.57 3.85 -4.89
C TYR A 36 6.09 2.41 -4.79
N LEU A 37 6.45 1.66 -3.74
CA LEU A 37 5.89 0.34 -3.48
C LEU A 37 4.37 0.39 -3.21
N TYR A 38 3.89 1.41 -2.50
CA TYR A 38 2.46 1.61 -2.29
C TYR A 38 1.73 1.83 -3.63
N SER A 39 2.33 2.61 -4.52
CA SER A 39 1.73 3.00 -5.81
C SER A 39 1.93 1.94 -6.90
N SER A 40 2.90 1.04 -6.77
CA SER A 40 3.09 -0.08 -7.70
C SER A 40 1.92 -1.05 -7.69
N MET A 41 1.11 -1.07 -6.62
CA MET A 41 -0.20 -1.73 -6.62
C MET A 41 -1.09 -1.27 -7.78
N GLN A 42 -0.94 -0.04 -8.26
CA GLN A 42 -1.74 0.47 -9.38
C GLN A 42 -1.31 -0.16 -10.72
N PHE A 43 -0.04 -0.52 -10.88
CA PHE A 43 0.39 -1.31 -12.02
C PHE A 43 -0.15 -2.75 -11.96
N ILE A 44 -0.12 -3.35 -10.76
CA ILE A 44 -0.68 -4.69 -10.54
C ILE A 44 -2.20 -4.69 -10.83
N GLU A 45 -2.93 -3.67 -10.40
CA GLU A 45 -4.35 -3.50 -10.72
C GLU A 45 -4.60 -3.39 -12.22
N TYR A 46 -3.79 -2.61 -12.95
CA TYR A 46 -3.88 -2.50 -14.40
C TYR A 46 -3.76 -3.87 -15.09
N GLU A 47 -2.78 -4.67 -14.67
CA GLU A 47 -2.59 -6.01 -15.21
C GLU A 47 -3.73 -6.96 -14.83
N ILE A 48 -4.31 -6.86 -13.63
CA ILE A 48 -5.49 -7.63 -13.24
C ILE A 48 -6.72 -7.24 -14.07
N TRP A 49 -6.94 -5.95 -14.30
CA TRP A 49 -8.08 -5.49 -15.10
C TRP A 49 -8.05 -6.06 -16.51
N LYS A 50 -6.89 -6.03 -17.17
CA LYS A 50 -6.71 -6.59 -18.51
C LYS A 50 -6.92 -8.09 -18.57
N ASN A 51 -6.62 -8.78 -17.48
CA ASN A 51 -6.61 -10.24 -17.41
C ASN A 51 -7.72 -10.77 -16.49
N ILE A 52 -8.82 -10.03 -16.31
CA ILE A 52 -9.89 -10.42 -15.38
C ILE A 52 -10.56 -11.76 -15.76
N SER A 53 -10.63 -12.06 -17.06
CA SER A 53 -11.19 -13.30 -17.61
C SER A 53 -10.17 -14.44 -17.71
N ASP A 54 -8.87 -14.12 -17.72
CA ASP A 54 -7.80 -15.12 -17.73
C ASP A 54 -7.47 -15.53 -16.31
N LYS A 55 -7.94 -16.72 -15.91
CA LYS A 55 -7.74 -17.25 -14.57
C LYS A 55 -6.26 -17.35 -14.16
N SER A 56 -5.38 -17.76 -15.08
CA SER A 56 -3.97 -17.98 -14.75
C SER A 56 -3.24 -16.66 -14.53
N ALA A 57 -3.46 -15.69 -15.42
CA ALA A 57 -2.88 -14.36 -15.30
C ALA A 57 -3.46 -13.59 -14.10
N ASN A 58 -4.78 -13.66 -13.87
CA ASN A 58 -5.42 -13.07 -12.69
C ASN A 58 -4.82 -13.62 -11.39
N GLU A 59 -4.62 -14.94 -11.32
CA GLU A 59 -4.06 -15.58 -10.13
C GLU A 59 -2.60 -15.18 -9.90
N PHE A 60 -1.80 -15.14 -10.97
CA PHE A 60 -0.42 -14.68 -10.90
C PHE A 60 -0.33 -13.25 -10.35
N TRP A 61 -1.05 -12.30 -10.96
CA TRP A 61 -1.01 -10.91 -10.52
C TRP A 61 -1.63 -10.71 -9.13
N SER A 62 -2.61 -11.53 -8.75
CA SER A 62 -3.15 -11.56 -7.38
C SER A 62 -2.09 -11.97 -6.35
N LYS A 63 -1.25 -12.97 -6.66
CA LYS A 63 -0.11 -13.36 -5.82
C LYS A 63 0.95 -12.27 -5.73
N VAL A 64 1.24 -11.59 -6.85
CA VAL A 64 2.16 -10.44 -6.86
C VAL A 64 1.62 -9.30 -5.99
N GLY A 65 0.32 -8.99 -6.09
CA GLY A 65 -0.35 -8.01 -5.23
C GLY A 65 -0.27 -8.38 -3.74
N PHE A 66 -0.55 -9.63 -3.41
CA PHE A 66 -0.40 -10.15 -2.04
C PHE A 66 1.03 -9.93 -1.51
N ALA A 67 2.04 -10.35 -2.28
CA ALA A 67 3.44 -10.18 -1.90
C ALA A 67 3.81 -8.69 -1.73
N ALA A 68 3.36 -7.82 -2.63
CA ALA A 68 3.61 -6.38 -2.56
C ALA A 68 2.99 -5.75 -1.30
N ILE A 69 1.75 -6.11 -0.94
CA ILE A 69 1.10 -5.63 0.29
C ILE A 69 1.87 -6.09 1.52
N PHE A 70 2.23 -7.37 1.62
CA PHE A 70 2.99 -7.85 2.78
C PHE A 70 4.45 -7.37 2.83
N LEU A 71 4.99 -6.88 1.71
CA LEU A 71 6.30 -6.22 1.67
C LEU A 71 6.25 -4.77 2.19
N GLN A 72 5.11 -4.08 2.12
CA GLN A 72 4.99 -2.67 2.52
C GLN A 72 5.46 -2.40 3.96
N PRO A 73 5.09 -3.20 4.98
CA PRO A 73 5.60 -2.96 6.33
C PRO A 73 7.11 -3.16 6.46
N TYR A 74 7.73 -4.06 5.70
CA TYR A 74 9.20 -4.17 5.70
C TYR A 74 9.85 -2.86 5.20
N ILE A 75 9.31 -2.29 4.12
CA ILE A 75 9.83 -1.01 3.61
C ILE A 75 9.56 0.14 4.58
N ALA A 76 8.38 0.19 5.20
CA ALA A 76 8.05 1.19 6.21
C ALA A 76 8.98 1.08 7.43
N ILE A 77 9.22 -0.13 7.95
CA ILE A 77 10.16 -0.37 9.07
C ILE A 77 11.58 0.08 8.71
N ASN A 78 11.99 -0.03 7.44
CA ASN A 78 13.32 0.41 7.00
C ASN A 78 13.55 1.93 7.14
N ILE A 79 12.48 2.71 7.25
CA ILE A 79 12.54 4.16 7.51
C ILE A 79 13.17 4.44 8.88
N VAL A 80 12.94 3.56 9.88
CA VAL A 80 13.46 3.72 11.25
C VAL A 80 15.00 3.78 11.26
N GLU A 81 15.55 4.85 11.82
CA GLU A 81 17.00 5.10 11.85
C GLU A 81 17.70 4.23 12.90
N LYS A 82 17.09 4.10 14.09
CA LYS A 82 17.66 3.33 15.20
C LYS A 82 17.72 1.84 14.87
N TYR A 83 18.93 1.37 14.54
CA TYR A 83 19.21 -0.01 14.11
C TYR A 83 18.60 -1.10 15.00
N THR A 84 18.83 -1.03 16.31
CA THR A 84 18.31 -2.04 17.25
C THR A 84 16.78 -2.10 17.23
N LEU A 85 16.10 -0.95 17.20
CA LEU A 85 14.64 -0.88 17.18
C LEU A 85 14.10 -1.40 15.85
N ARG A 86 14.72 -1.01 14.73
CA ARG A 86 14.37 -1.50 13.39
C ARG A 86 14.42 -3.02 13.30
N ASN A 87 15.50 -3.64 13.78
CA ASN A 87 15.65 -5.10 13.73
C ASN A 87 14.65 -5.83 14.63
N VAL A 88 14.33 -5.26 15.79
CA VAL A 88 13.26 -5.79 16.65
C VAL A 88 11.91 -5.72 15.93
N LEU A 89 11.58 -4.60 15.29
CA LEU A 89 10.35 -4.46 14.51
C LEU A 89 10.29 -5.46 13.34
N PHE A 90 11.40 -5.68 12.62
CA PHE A 90 11.47 -6.71 11.58
C PHE A 90 11.22 -8.11 12.10
N LEU A 91 11.81 -8.47 13.24
CA LEU A 91 11.60 -9.78 13.86
C LEU A 91 10.14 -9.96 14.25
N ILE A 92 9.54 -8.98 14.96
CA ILE A 92 8.15 -9.06 15.41
C ILE A 92 7.20 -9.11 14.20
N TYR A 93 7.42 -8.29 13.16
CA TYR A 93 6.60 -8.32 11.95
C TYR A 93 6.72 -9.66 11.21
N THR A 94 7.92 -10.22 11.13
CA THR A 94 8.13 -11.55 10.51
C THR A 94 7.39 -12.63 11.27
N LEU A 95 7.44 -12.63 12.60
CA LEU A 95 6.66 -13.57 13.43
C LEU A 95 5.16 -13.39 13.22
N PHE A 96 4.67 -12.14 13.20
CA PHE A 96 3.27 -11.83 12.89
C PHE A 96 2.85 -12.36 11.51
N LEU A 97 3.69 -12.18 10.49
CA LEU A 97 3.43 -12.67 9.14
C LEU A 97 3.35 -14.21 9.11
N LEU A 98 4.29 -14.89 9.74
CA LEU A 98 4.30 -16.37 9.83
C LEU A 98 3.05 -16.89 10.55
N ILE A 99 2.66 -16.28 11.66
CA ILE A 99 1.44 -16.64 12.40
C ILE A 99 0.20 -16.39 11.52
N THR A 100 0.14 -15.27 10.81
CA THR A 100 -0.99 -14.93 9.92
C THR A 100 -1.13 -15.94 8.80
N ILE A 101 -0.03 -16.29 8.12
CA ILE A 101 -0.02 -17.30 7.05
C ILE A 101 -0.39 -18.68 7.60
N TYR A 102 0.16 -19.07 8.75
CA TYR A 102 -0.13 -20.36 9.38
C TYR A 102 -1.62 -20.51 9.75
N THR A 103 -2.23 -19.44 10.24
CA THR A 103 -3.65 -19.42 10.64
C THR A 103 -4.62 -19.29 9.47
N HIS A 104 -4.15 -18.95 8.27
CA HIS A 104 -4.97 -18.77 7.05
C HIS A 104 -4.43 -19.63 5.89
N PRO A 105 -4.48 -20.98 5.99
CA PRO A 105 -3.82 -21.89 5.05
C PRO A 105 -4.46 -21.91 3.65
N VAL A 106 -5.73 -21.50 3.52
CA VAL A 106 -6.46 -21.46 2.25
C VAL A 106 -6.60 -20.00 1.83
N ILE A 107 -5.75 -19.58 0.89
CA ILE A 107 -5.79 -18.23 0.32
C ILE A 107 -6.31 -18.32 -1.11
N ASN A 108 -7.46 -17.71 -1.36
CA ASN A 108 -8.01 -17.60 -2.71
C ASN A 108 -7.34 -16.45 -3.46
N PHE A 109 -6.26 -16.76 -4.19
CA PHE A 109 -5.53 -15.79 -5.02
C PHE A 109 -6.29 -15.41 -6.30
N THR A 110 -7.57 -15.06 -6.20
CA THR A 110 -8.32 -14.52 -7.34
C THR A 110 -8.83 -13.12 -7.00
N THR A 111 -9.01 -12.33 -8.04
CA THR A 111 -9.59 -11.00 -7.95
C THR A 111 -10.77 -10.91 -8.90
N THR A 112 -11.90 -10.39 -8.42
CA THR A 112 -13.15 -10.25 -9.18
C THR A 112 -13.58 -8.78 -9.24
N VAL A 113 -14.59 -8.46 -10.04
CA VAL A 113 -15.20 -7.13 -10.05
C VAL A 113 -16.32 -7.11 -9.02
N GLY A 114 -16.18 -6.28 -8.00
CA GLY A 114 -17.15 -6.07 -6.94
C GLY A 114 -18.40 -5.30 -7.39
N PRO A 115 -19.43 -5.22 -6.53
CA PRO A 115 -20.70 -4.57 -6.85
C PRO A 115 -20.56 -3.06 -7.12
N ASN A 116 -19.58 -2.41 -6.50
CA ASN A 116 -19.23 -1.00 -6.71
C ASN A 116 -18.31 -0.77 -7.92
N LYS A 117 -18.12 -1.78 -8.78
CA LYS A 117 -17.23 -1.75 -9.95
C LYS A 117 -15.74 -1.58 -9.64
N HIS A 118 -15.33 -1.74 -8.38
CA HIS A 118 -13.93 -1.85 -8.01
C HIS A 118 -13.48 -3.32 -7.97
N LEU A 119 -12.17 -3.56 -7.97
CA LEU A 119 -11.62 -4.89 -7.78
C LEU A 119 -11.87 -5.39 -6.34
N ALA A 120 -12.32 -6.62 -6.22
CA ALA A 120 -12.49 -7.36 -4.97
C ALA A 120 -11.41 -8.44 -4.90
N TRP A 121 -10.49 -8.32 -3.94
CA TRP A 121 -9.37 -9.25 -3.79
C TRP A 121 -9.78 -10.34 -2.81
N ASN A 122 -10.06 -11.54 -3.31
CA ASN A 122 -10.66 -12.61 -2.51
C ASN A 122 -9.71 -13.15 -1.43
N TRP A 123 -8.41 -12.83 -1.52
CA TRP A 123 -7.41 -13.18 -0.51
C TRP A 123 -7.29 -12.14 0.62
N LEU A 124 -7.98 -11.01 0.55
CA LEU A 124 -7.91 -9.94 1.54
C LEU A 124 -9.07 -10.02 2.56
N ASP A 125 -9.57 -11.22 2.84
CA ASP A 125 -10.62 -11.46 3.85
C ASP A 125 -10.02 -11.74 5.24
N PHE A 126 -9.20 -10.80 5.73
CA PHE A 126 -8.61 -10.88 7.06
C PHE A 126 -9.51 -10.23 8.12
N SER A 127 -9.42 -10.73 9.35
CA SER A 127 -10.14 -10.13 10.48
C SER A 127 -9.61 -8.73 10.82
N PHE A 128 -10.47 -7.87 11.39
CA PHE A 128 -10.09 -6.50 11.80
C PHE A 128 -8.79 -6.44 12.61
N PRO A 129 -8.55 -7.29 13.63
CA PRO A 129 -7.30 -7.24 14.39
C PRO A 129 -6.05 -7.46 13.53
N ILE A 130 -6.09 -8.38 12.56
CA ILE A 130 -4.97 -8.65 11.66
C ILE A 130 -4.71 -7.42 10.78
N CYS A 131 -5.74 -6.85 10.17
CA CYS A 131 -5.60 -5.66 9.35
C CYS A 131 -5.09 -4.45 10.15
N LEU A 132 -5.56 -4.29 11.39
CA LEU A 132 -5.11 -3.22 12.28
C LEU A 132 -3.64 -3.40 12.67
N ILE A 133 -3.23 -4.61 13.09
CA ILE A 133 -1.83 -4.89 13.44
C ILE A 133 -0.93 -4.67 12.24
N TRP A 134 -1.31 -5.16 11.05
CA TRP A 134 -0.57 -4.91 9.80
C TRP A 134 -0.42 -3.41 9.52
N THR A 135 -1.50 -2.63 9.69
CA THR A 135 -1.48 -1.17 9.52
C THR A 135 -0.56 -0.49 10.52
N LEU A 136 -0.53 -0.95 11.78
CA LEU A 136 0.35 -0.40 12.81
C LEU A 136 1.83 -0.61 12.47
N PHE A 137 2.21 -1.73 11.84
CA PHE A 137 3.58 -1.93 11.36
C PHE A 137 3.99 -0.96 10.25
N ILE A 138 3.02 -0.38 9.53
CA ILE A 138 3.28 0.71 8.59
C ILE A 138 3.32 2.06 9.32
N ALA A 139 2.34 2.32 10.19
CA ALA A 139 2.16 3.63 10.82
C ALA A 139 3.25 3.94 11.86
N ILE A 140 3.61 2.99 12.72
CA ILE A 140 4.56 3.19 13.83
C ILE A 140 5.93 3.70 13.36
N PRO A 141 6.56 3.16 12.30
CA PRO A 141 7.79 3.72 11.75
C PRO A 141 7.73 5.22 11.46
N PHE A 142 6.63 5.71 10.86
CA PHE A 142 6.46 7.15 10.60
C PHE A 142 6.27 7.96 11.88
N LEU A 143 5.60 7.40 12.90
CA LEU A 143 5.48 8.05 14.20
C LEU A 143 6.84 8.19 14.91
N LEU A 144 7.66 7.13 14.87
CA LEU A 144 9.00 7.11 15.48
C LEU A 144 9.93 8.14 14.83
N GLU A 145 9.86 8.28 13.51
CA GLU A 145 10.62 9.27 12.74
C GLU A 145 9.92 10.63 12.65
N LYS A 146 8.91 10.89 13.49
CA LYS A 146 8.18 12.17 13.61
C LYS A 146 7.53 12.68 12.31
N ASN A 147 7.27 11.80 11.35
CA ASN A 147 6.50 12.10 10.15
C ASN A 147 4.99 11.95 10.44
N TYR A 148 4.46 12.89 11.24
CA TYR A 148 3.09 12.83 11.74
C TYR A 148 2.02 12.88 10.64
N ILE A 149 2.32 13.56 9.53
CA ILE A 149 1.37 13.69 8.42
C ILE A 149 1.16 12.35 7.74
N VAL A 150 2.25 11.62 7.44
CA VAL A 150 2.14 10.27 6.87
C VAL A 150 1.53 9.30 7.88
N PHE A 151 1.90 9.39 9.16
CA PHE A 151 1.27 8.59 10.23
C PHE A 151 -0.26 8.76 10.26
N VAL A 152 -0.75 10.00 10.36
CA VAL A 152 -2.19 10.30 10.37
C VAL A 152 -2.84 9.84 9.06
N GLY A 153 -2.19 10.10 7.93
CA GLY A 153 -2.66 9.68 6.61
C GLY A 153 -2.87 8.17 6.51
N VAL A 154 -1.93 7.36 7.01
CA VAL A 154 -2.03 5.89 7.04
C VAL A 154 -3.21 5.45 7.93
N ILE A 155 -3.33 5.99 9.13
CA ILE A 155 -4.41 5.64 10.07
C ILE A 155 -5.79 6.00 9.51
N VAL A 156 -5.95 7.22 8.98
CA VAL A 156 -7.21 7.65 8.36
C VAL A 156 -7.53 6.78 7.14
N SER A 157 -6.55 6.52 6.28
CA SER A 157 -6.74 5.68 5.10
C SER A 157 -7.18 4.26 5.46
N PHE A 158 -6.65 3.69 6.54
CA PHE A 158 -7.08 2.39 7.05
C PHE A 158 -8.54 2.40 7.49
N PHE A 159 -8.95 3.34 8.34
CA PHE A 159 -10.34 3.38 8.83
C PHE A 159 -11.35 3.63 7.70
N VAL A 160 -11.04 4.52 6.76
CA VAL A 160 -11.87 4.73 5.57
C VAL A 160 -11.95 3.46 4.72
N SER A 161 -10.80 2.82 4.45
CA SER A 161 -10.77 1.59 3.65
C SER A 161 -11.50 0.43 4.32
N TYR A 162 -11.40 0.29 5.64
CA TYR A 162 -12.08 -0.74 6.40
C TYR A 162 -13.59 -0.51 6.45
N TYR A 163 -14.03 0.75 6.62
CA TYR A 163 -15.44 1.12 6.52
C TYR A 163 -16.03 0.77 5.14
N LEU A 164 -15.31 1.10 4.06
CA LEU A 164 -15.73 0.75 2.71
C LEU A 164 -15.73 -0.76 2.46
N TYR A 165 -14.76 -1.49 3.00
CA TYR A 165 -14.75 -2.95 2.94
C TYR A 165 -15.96 -3.57 3.64
N ALA A 166 -16.32 -3.08 4.82
CA ALA A 166 -17.49 -3.56 5.55
C ALA A 166 -18.80 -3.38 4.75
N LYS A 167 -18.88 -2.33 3.92
CA LYS A 167 -20.04 -2.02 3.09
C LYS A 167 -20.06 -2.79 1.76
N ASP A 168 -18.96 -2.75 1.02
CA ASP A 168 -18.92 -3.16 -0.39
C ASP A 168 -18.11 -4.44 -0.64
N LYS A 169 -17.44 -5.00 0.39
CA LYS A 169 -16.51 -6.13 0.29
C LYS A 169 -15.34 -5.91 -0.68
N THR A 170 -15.01 -4.66 -0.97
CA THR A 170 -13.84 -4.27 -1.74
C THR A 170 -12.87 -3.52 -0.86
N PHE A 171 -11.69 -4.07 -0.63
CA PHE A 171 -10.64 -3.34 0.04
C PHE A 171 -10.01 -2.33 -0.91
N GLY A 172 -9.51 -1.24 -0.34
CA GLY A 172 -8.58 -0.37 -1.02
C GLY A 172 -9.19 0.53 -2.09
N SER A 173 -10.51 0.71 -2.24
CA SER A 173 -11.10 1.66 -3.22
C SER A 173 -10.40 3.04 -3.20
N MET A 174 -9.95 3.47 -2.02
CA MET A 174 -9.19 4.70 -1.79
C MET A 174 -7.71 4.68 -2.20
N TRP A 175 -7.11 3.52 -2.45
CA TRP A 175 -5.67 3.37 -2.71
C TRP A 175 -5.14 4.25 -3.85
N CYS A 176 -5.96 4.39 -4.90
CA CYS A 176 -5.67 5.19 -6.08
C CYS A 176 -5.62 6.70 -5.72
N TRP A 177 -6.56 7.15 -4.90
CA TRP A 177 -6.60 8.52 -4.37
C TRP A 177 -5.41 8.79 -3.45
N VAL A 178 -5.14 7.86 -2.52
CA VAL A 178 -4.03 7.98 -1.57
C VAL A 178 -2.69 8.03 -2.30
N ALA A 179 -2.48 7.18 -3.31
CA ALA A 179 -1.28 7.19 -4.14
C ALA A 179 -1.08 8.54 -4.84
N ASN A 180 -2.11 9.05 -5.54
CA ASN A 180 -2.04 10.35 -6.21
C ASN A 180 -1.78 11.50 -5.23
N ILE A 181 -2.48 11.53 -4.09
CA ILE A 181 -2.30 12.57 -3.06
C ILE A 181 -0.87 12.51 -2.50
N ALA A 182 -0.33 11.32 -2.20
CA ALA A 182 1.02 11.17 -1.69
C ALA A 182 2.06 11.78 -2.65
N TRP A 183 1.95 11.53 -3.96
CA TRP A 183 2.88 12.10 -4.94
C TRP A 183 2.70 13.60 -5.15
N VAL A 184 1.46 14.10 -5.10
CA VAL A 184 1.23 15.56 -5.09
C VAL A 184 1.93 16.19 -3.88
N LEU A 185 1.83 15.60 -2.69
CA LEU A 185 2.51 16.11 -1.49
C LEU A 185 4.03 16.10 -1.64
N VAL A 186 4.61 15.03 -2.22
CA VAL A 186 6.05 14.97 -2.54
C VAL A 186 6.44 16.08 -3.50
N ILE A 187 5.68 16.31 -4.57
CA ILE A 187 5.96 17.35 -5.55
C ILE A 187 5.91 18.75 -4.90
N LEU A 188 4.84 19.04 -4.15
CA LEU A 188 4.67 20.33 -3.47
C LEU A 188 5.76 20.57 -2.40
N HIS A 189 6.20 19.53 -1.71
CA HIS A 189 7.32 19.61 -0.76
C HIS A 189 8.60 20.10 -1.43
N ASN A 190 8.92 19.55 -2.61
CA ASN A 190 10.14 19.92 -3.36
C ASN A 190 10.05 21.31 -3.98
N PHE A 191 8.85 21.87 -4.19
CA PHE A 191 8.68 23.29 -4.54
C PHE A 191 8.79 24.25 -3.34
N GLY A 192 9.09 23.73 -2.13
CA GLY A 192 9.15 24.55 -0.91
C GLY A 192 7.78 24.99 -0.40
N MET A 193 6.69 24.46 -0.97
CA MET A 193 5.32 24.83 -0.60
C MET A 193 4.81 24.07 0.63
N THR A 194 5.48 22.99 1.05
CA THR A 194 5.13 22.24 2.26
C THR A 194 6.37 21.82 3.06
N SER A 195 6.35 21.97 4.39
CA SER A 195 7.42 21.51 5.29
C SER A 195 7.20 20.08 5.83
N CYS A 196 6.33 19.32 5.17
CA CYS A 196 5.61 18.18 5.76
C CYS A 196 6.34 16.83 5.67
N LEU A 197 7.40 16.71 4.86
CA LEU A 197 8.11 15.46 4.55
C LEU A 197 9.60 15.47 4.94
N LYS A 198 9.99 16.31 5.90
CA LYS A 198 11.36 16.33 6.44
C LYS A 198 11.72 15.04 7.16
#